data_AF-A0A2S7VP46-F1
#
_entry.id   AF-A0A2S7VP46-F1
#
_cell.length_a   1.000
_cell.length_b   1.000
_cell.length_c   1.000
_cell.angle_alpha   90.00
_cell.angle_beta   90.00
_cell.angle_gamma   90.00
#
_symmetry.space_group_name_H-M   'P 1'
#
loop_
_entity.id
_entity.type
_entity.pdbx_description
1 polymer ?
#
loop_
_entity_poly.entity_id
_entity_poly.type
_entity_poly.pdbx_seq_one_letter_code
_entity_poly.pdbx_strand_id
1 'polypeptide(L)'
;MEISSVKNLDDLAKCLGQSKKTLAYLAYHAPVDKKYKTFSIRKRSGGNRTITAPCSKLKSIQYSIYNQLNSFYQPKKSVHGYVKDKSIVSNASIHVGQRWLGKVDVKSYFPSITTKRVVGLLRNEPFNLPNKIAATVGLLVTYNGYLPLGSPCSPIISNLITRRLDAKLSALSRGYKCYFTRYADDIFFSTNRKVFPRELIHHNEDGVSTIGHKLNEVFEEEGFTVNTDKVSLKDKSQRQVVTGIVVNERMNVPKEYIRELRAMLYSWEKHGLEAAEKDWLKKYVNLNRNGQDIPSQPRYRWMVRGKLNHIAAVRGSNDEVYLKYAKRLARIDNTFKIDPKAITASIASEIKVHIEGKTDAIHMRAAMHALHGAGKYTSLKLSFPNEDTAKGDGELIKACKVMSSSNQTHLTIFLFDSDVDKTTREMKGSTLAYKDHGNNVYSVVMPNPSFRNDEKICIEHLYTDEDIMKKTENGLRIFKSDEFNKKNGLHIEEKGIIRLYPNNSTLIVDSNVIDVESGENVALSKAKFAELIESKRAPFDSVSFDGFEPLLDIFEKLHTDYIK
;
A
#
# COMPACT_ATOMS: atom_id res chain seq x y z
N MET A 1 -36.96 -9.86 -23.58
CA MET A 1 -37.19 -11.26 -23.16
C MET A 1 -35.96 -11.72 -22.39
N GLU A 2 -36.13 -12.14 -21.14
CA GLU A 2 -35.04 -12.64 -20.30
C GLU A 2 -34.71 -14.09 -20.64
N ILE A 3 -33.44 -14.48 -20.49
CA ILE A 3 -33.01 -15.85 -20.78
C ILE A 3 -33.76 -16.92 -19.96
N SER A 4 -34.12 -16.64 -18.70
CA SER A 4 -34.86 -17.54 -17.81
C SER A 4 -36.27 -17.92 -18.33
N SER A 5 -36.83 -17.13 -19.25
CA SER A 5 -38.14 -17.35 -19.85
C SER A 5 -38.12 -18.16 -21.16
N VAL A 6 -36.92 -18.51 -21.65
CA VAL A 6 -36.73 -19.17 -22.94
C VAL A 6 -37.14 -20.65 -22.87
N LYS A 7 -38.14 -21.06 -23.66
CA LYS A 7 -38.63 -22.45 -23.70
C LYS A 7 -38.18 -23.21 -24.94
N ASN A 8 -37.97 -22.50 -26.05
CA ASN A 8 -37.60 -23.11 -27.32
C ASN A 8 -36.55 -22.25 -28.08
N LEU A 9 -36.15 -22.71 -29.26
CA LEU A 9 -35.10 -22.06 -30.04
C LEU A 9 -35.54 -20.70 -30.63
N ASP A 10 -36.83 -20.53 -30.88
CA ASP A 10 -37.40 -19.26 -31.37
C ASP A 10 -37.37 -18.20 -30.26
N ASP A 11 -37.66 -18.58 -29.01
CA ASP A 11 -37.51 -17.71 -27.85
C ASP A 11 -36.04 -17.31 -27.65
N LEU A 12 -35.10 -18.26 -27.78
CA LEU A 12 -33.67 -17.98 -27.65
C LEU A 12 -33.21 -17.00 -28.75
N ALA A 13 -33.69 -17.20 -29.98
CA ALA A 13 -33.42 -16.30 -31.11
C ALA A 13 -33.90 -14.87 -30.83
N LYS A 14 -35.13 -14.71 -30.32
CA LYS A 14 -35.69 -13.42 -29.90
C LYS A 14 -34.90 -12.80 -28.75
N CYS A 15 -34.58 -13.59 -27.72
CA CYS A 15 -33.82 -13.15 -26.54
C CYS A 15 -32.42 -12.61 -26.93
N LEU A 16 -31.74 -13.27 -27.87
CA LEU A 16 -30.39 -12.89 -28.30
C LEU A 16 -30.35 -11.88 -29.46
N GLY A 17 -31.50 -11.51 -30.02
CA GLY A 17 -31.60 -10.63 -31.19
C GLY A 17 -30.99 -11.23 -32.46
N GLN A 18 -31.19 -12.53 -32.69
CA GLN A 18 -30.62 -13.28 -33.83
C GLN A 18 -31.69 -14.10 -34.53
N SER A 19 -31.41 -14.57 -35.75
CA SER A 19 -32.29 -15.53 -36.42
C SER A 19 -32.06 -16.96 -35.92
N LYS A 20 -33.15 -17.73 -35.81
CA LYS A 20 -33.11 -19.17 -35.46
C LYS A 20 -32.16 -19.96 -36.35
N LYS A 21 -32.17 -19.70 -37.66
CA LYS A 21 -31.25 -20.32 -38.64
C LYS A 21 -29.78 -20.07 -38.28
N THR A 22 -29.44 -18.86 -37.86
CA THR A 22 -28.06 -18.50 -37.46
C THR A 22 -27.65 -19.27 -36.21
N LEU A 23 -28.50 -19.32 -35.18
CA LEU A 23 -28.20 -20.02 -33.94
C LEU A 23 -28.04 -21.53 -34.17
N ALA A 24 -28.97 -22.14 -34.92
CA ALA A 24 -28.91 -23.55 -35.26
C ALA A 24 -27.66 -23.88 -36.08
N TYR A 25 -27.34 -23.08 -37.10
CA TYR A 25 -26.15 -23.28 -37.91
C TYR A 25 -24.88 -23.21 -37.04
N LEU A 26 -24.70 -22.17 -36.24
CA LEU A 26 -23.50 -22.01 -35.41
C LEU A 26 -23.38 -23.10 -34.33
N ALA A 27 -24.49 -23.51 -33.71
CA ALA A 27 -24.45 -24.55 -32.68
C ALA A 27 -24.15 -25.94 -33.26
N TYR A 28 -24.78 -26.32 -34.37
CA TYR A 28 -24.83 -27.72 -34.82
C TYR A 28 -24.08 -28.03 -36.12
N HIS A 29 -23.87 -27.05 -37.00
CA HIS A 29 -23.40 -27.31 -38.37
C HIS A 29 -22.12 -26.54 -38.74
N ALA A 30 -21.87 -25.40 -38.11
CA ALA A 30 -20.73 -24.57 -38.45
C ALA A 30 -19.41 -25.26 -38.02
N PRO A 31 -18.44 -25.38 -38.95
CA PRO A 31 -17.14 -25.94 -38.62
C PRO A 31 -16.39 -25.03 -37.64
N VAL A 32 -15.42 -25.60 -36.93
CA VAL A 32 -14.77 -24.96 -35.79
C VAL A 32 -13.99 -23.71 -36.18
N ASP A 33 -13.32 -23.72 -37.33
CA ASP A 33 -12.56 -22.62 -37.93
C ASP A 33 -13.44 -21.39 -38.29
N LYS A 34 -14.71 -21.60 -38.65
CA LYS A 34 -15.68 -20.51 -38.84
C LYS A 34 -16.16 -19.91 -37.52
N LYS A 35 -16.02 -20.63 -36.41
CA LYS A 35 -16.47 -20.21 -35.07
C LYS A 35 -15.36 -19.56 -34.25
N TYR A 36 -14.14 -20.08 -34.33
CA TYR A 36 -13.03 -19.68 -33.49
C TYR A 36 -11.73 -19.56 -34.29
N LYS A 37 -10.91 -18.59 -33.90
CA LYS A 37 -9.51 -18.46 -34.34
C LYS A 37 -8.59 -18.73 -33.17
N THR A 38 -7.61 -19.61 -33.38
CA THR A 38 -6.62 -19.97 -32.37
C THR A 38 -5.27 -19.32 -32.71
N PHE A 39 -4.66 -18.68 -31.72
CA PHE A 39 -3.33 -18.08 -31.83
C PHE A 39 -2.60 -18.17 -30.49
N SER A 40 -1.28 -18.01 -30.49
CA SER A 40 -0.44 -18.13 -29.29
C SER A 40 0.11 -16.78 -28.86
N ILE A 41 0.11 -16.54 -27.54
CA ILE A 41 0.81 -15.40 -26.91
C ILE A 41 1.84 -15.93 -25.92
N ARG A 42 3.03 -15.31 -25.83
CA ARG A 42 4.05 -15.70 -24.85
C ARG A 42 3.59 -15.40 -23.42
N LYS A 43 3.80 -16.36 -22.51
CA LYS A 43 3.59 -16.15 -21.06
C LYS A 43 4.76 -15.35 -20.47
N ARG A 44 4.47 -14.55 -19.44
CA ARG A 44 5.50 -13.81 -18.68
C ARG A 44 6.51 -14.75 -18.00
N SER A 45 6.07 -15.93 -17.58
CA SER A 45 6.89 -16.98 -16.95
C SER A 45 7.63 -17.87 -17.96
N GLY A 46 7.55 -17.59 -19.27
CA GLY A 46 8.05 -18.48 -20.32
C GLY A 46 6.99 -19.46 -20.84
N GLY A 47 7.20 -19.95 -22.06
CA GLY A 47 6.25 -20.77 -22.82
C GLY A 47 5.13 -19.96 -23.49
N ASN A 48 4.19 -20.67 -24.12
CA ASN A 48 3.07 -20.09 -24.88
C ASN A 48 1.72 -20.29 -24.18
N ARG A 49 0.82 -19.33 -24.38
CA ARG A 49 -0.60 -19.35 -23.99
C ARG A 49 -1.42 -19.35 -25.26
N THR A 50 -2.08 -20.47 -25.52
CA THR A 50 -3.04 -20.61 -26.61
C THR A 50 -4.30 -19.81 -26.26
N ILE A 51 -4.68 -18.89 -27.15
CA ILE A 51 -5.93 -18.14 -27.10
C ILE A 51 -6.82 -18.64 -28.23
N THR A 52 -8.07 -18.90 -27.91
CA THR A 52 -9.09 -19.37 -28.84
C THR A 52 -10.24 -18.39 -28.83
N ALA A 53 -10.14 -17.36 -29.67
CA ALA A 53 -11.09 -16.25 -29.71
C ALA A 53 -12.24 -16.54 -30.68
N PRO A 54 -13.51 -16.25 -30.31
CA PRO A 54 -14.64 -16.42 -31.21
C PRO A 54 -14.56 -15.42 -32.38
N CYS A 55 -14.95 -15.86 -33.58
CA CYS A 55 -15.14 -15.02 -34.75
C CYS A 55 -16.24 -13.97 -34.51
N SER A 56 -16.21 -12.85 -35.24
CA SER A 56 -17.08 -11.68 -35.02
C SER A 56 -18.56 -12.02 -34.82
N LYS A 57 -19.14 -12.87 -35.67
CA LYS A 57 -20.54 -13.28 -35.58
C LYS A 57 -20.84 -14.04 -34.28
N LEU A 58 -20.03 -15.04 -33.94
CA LEU A 58 -20.20 -15.80 -32.70
C LEU A 58 -19.92 -14.93 -31.47
N LYS A 59 -18.92 -14.04 -31.54
CA LYS A 59 -18.56 -13.10 -30.48
C LYS A 59 -19.73 -12.18 -30.12
N SER A 60 -20.45 -11.66 -31.11
CA SER A 60 -21.65 -10.84 -30.89
C SER A 60 -22.74 -11.64 -30.15
N ILE A 61 -22.99 -12.88 -30.55
CA ILE A 61 -23.97 -13.76 -29.90
C ILE A 61 -23.57 -14.09 -28.47
N GLN A 62 -22.30 -14.44 -28.26
CA GLN A 62 -21.76 -14.68 -26.93
C GLN A 62 -21.82 -13.41 -26.06
N TYR A 63 -21.68 -12.21 -26.62
CA TYR A 63 -21.87 -10.98 -25.87
C TYR A 63 -23.33 -10.80 -25.40
N SER A 64 -24.31 -11.10 -26.27
CA SER A 64 -25.72 -11.12 -25.87
C SER A 64 -25.99 -12.14 -24.76
N ILE A 65 -25.42 -13.35 -24.87
CA ILE A 65 -25.52 -14.39 -23.82
C ILE A 65 -24.86 -13.90 -22.53
N TYR A 66 -23.66 -13.31 -22.60
CA TYR A 66 -22.96 -12.73 -21.45
C TYR A 66 -23.84 -11.72 -20.71
N ASN A 67 -24.48 -10.79 -21.42
CA ASN A 67 -25.36 -9.78 -20.80
C ASN A 67 -26.53 -10.44 -20.06
N GLN A 68 -27.14 -11.46 -20.68
CA GLN A 68 -28.22 -12.22 -20.06
C GLN A 68 -27.77 -13.04 -18.85
N LEU A 69 -26.56 -13.60 -18.83
CA LEU A 69 -26.06 -14.33 -17.67
C LEU A 69 -25.61 -13.39 -16.55
N ASN A 70 -25.00 -12.26 -16.92
CA ASN A 70 -24.46 -11.30 -15.97
C ASN A 70 -25.55 -10.59 -15.16
N SER A 71 -26.77 -10.44 -15.69
CA SER A 71 -27.90 -9.87 -14.94
C SER A 71 -28.34 -10.74 -13.75
N PHE A 72 -28.07 -12.05 -13.77
CA PHE A 72 -28.37 -12.96 -12.66
C PHE A 72 -27.20 -13.17 -11.71
N TYR A 73 -26.02 -12.63 -12.05
CA TYR A 73 -24.82 -12.91 -11.28
C TYR A 73 -24.64 -11.92 -10.13
N GLN A 74 -24.72 -12.44 -8.90
CA GLN A 74 -24.38 -11.71 -7.69
C GLN A 74 -23.03 -12.22 -7.15
N PRO A 75 -21.93 -11.46 -7.35
CA PRO A 75 -20.61 -11.86 -6.89
C PRO A 75 -20.52 -11.82 -5.36
N LYS A 76 -19.84 -12.81 -4.77
CA LYS A 76 -19.45 -12.75 -3.35
C LYS A 76 -18.38 -11.69 -3.13
N LYS A 77 -18.34 -11.10 -1.92
CA LYS A 77 -17.35 -10.07 -1.54
C LYS A 77 -15.90 -10.51 -1.75
N SER A 78 -15.61 -11.81 -1.57
CA SER A 78 -14.30 -12.44 -1.74
C SER A 78 -13.93 -12.73 -3.20
N VAL A 79 -14.81 -12.49 -4.17
CA VAL A 79 -14.54 -12.73 -5.59
C VAL A 79 -14.20 -11.41 -6.27
N HIS A 80 -12.99 -11.34 -6.84
CA HIS A 80 -12.45 -10.13 -7.47
C HIS A 80 -12.16 -10.31 -8.97
N GLY A 81 -12.01 -11.55 -9.43
CA GLY A 81 -11.76 -11.86 -10.84
C GLY A 81 -13.03 -11.75 -11.69
N TYR A 82 -12.96 -11.02 -12.80
CA TYR A 82 -14.08 -10.81 -13.73
C TYR A 82 -15.33 -10.18 -13.11
N VAL A 83 -15.16 -9.40 -12.04
CA VAL A 83 -16.26 -8.70 -11.37
C VAL A 83 -16.13 -7.20 -11.65
N LYS A 84 -17.25 -6.56 -11.99
CA LYS A 84 -17.31 -5.11 -12.18
C LYS A 84 -16.86 -4.39 -10.91
N ASP A 85 -16.11 -3.31 -11.06
CA ASP A 85 -15.59 -2.47 -9.96
C ASP A 85 -14.66 -3.20 -8.98
N LYS A 86 -14.19 -4.41 -9.35
CA LYS A 86 -13.12 -5.13 -8.68
C LYS A 86 -11.88 -5.16 -9.56
N SER A 87 -10.72 -5.20 -8.90
CA SER A 87 -9.41 -5.15 -9.53
C SER A 87 -8.39 -5.97 -8.76
N ILE A 88 -7.21 -6.16 -9.35
CA ILE A 88 -6.05 -6.74 -8.67
C ILE A 88 -5.69 -5.95 -7.39
N VAL A 89 -5.95 -4.64 -7.36
CA VAL A 89 -5.73 -3.77 -6.19
C VAL A 89 -6.71 -4.12 -5.08
N SER A 90 -8.01 -4.18 -5.40
CA SER A 90 -9.03 -4.57 -4.42
C SER A 90 -8.85 -5.99 -3.88
N ASN A 91 -8.25 -6.88 -4.67
CA ASN A 91 -7.93 -8.25 -4.26
C ASN A 91 -6.75 -8.24 -3.28
N ALA A 92 -5.68 -7.54 -3.64
CA ALA A 92 -4.48 -7.41 -2.82
C ALA A 92 -4.72 -6.69 -1.49
N SER A 93 -5.59 -5.67 -1.46
CA SER A 93 -5.83 -4.86 -0.25
C SER A 93 -6.31 -5.67 0.95
N ILE A 94 -7.01 -6.79 0.72
CA ILE A 94 -7.51 -7.69 1.78
C ILE A 94 -6.37 -8.39 2.54
N HIS A 95 -5.22 -8.55 1.88
CA HIS A 95 -4.10 -9.36 2.38
C HIS A 95 -2.92 -8.54 2.89
N VAL A 96 -3.07 -7.21 2.99
CA VAL A 96 -2.00 -6.31 3.42
C VAL A 96 -1.64 -6.55 4.89
N GLY A 97 -0.35 -6.56 5.21
CA GLY A 97 0.15 -6.63 6.58
C GLY A 97 0.03 -8.01 7.25
N GLN A 98 -0.38 -9.05 6.51
CA GLN A 98 -0.67 -10.36 7.10
C GLN A 98 0.61 -11.17 7.33
N ARG A 99 0.72 -11.82 8.50
CA ARG A 99 1.89 -12.66 8.83
C ARG A 99 2.13 -13.76 7.80
N TRP A 100 1.07 -14.39 7.30
CA TRP A 100 1.14 -15.48 6.34
C TRP A 100 0.26 -15.22 5.12
N LEU A 101 0.77 -15.58 3.94
CA LEU A 101 0.06 -15.59 2.67
C LEU A 101 0.21 -16.96 2.01
N GLY A 102 -0.92 -17.64 1.86
CA GLY A 102 -1.08 -18.86 1.08
C GLY A 102 -1.69 -18.56 -0.30
N LYS A 103 -1.20 -19.23 -1.33
CA LYS A 103 -1.70 -19.15 -2.71
C LYS A 103 -1.92 -20.56 -3.26
N VAL A 104 -3.04 -20.75 -3.93
CA VAL A 104 -3.30 -21.91 -4.81
C VAL A 104 -3.81 -21.44 -6.18
N ASP A 105 -3.57 -22.25 -7.22
CA ASP A 105 -3.96 -22.01 -8.61
C ASP A 105 -4.74 -23.22 -9.12
N VAL A 106 -5.83 -23.00 -9.86
CA VAL A 106 -6.61 -24.10 -10.44
C VAL A 106 -5.98 -24.55 -11.76
N LYS A 107 -5.62 -25.84 -11.85
CA LYS A 107 -5.04 -26.43 -13.05
C LYS A 107 -6.05 -26.40 -14.20
N SER A 108 -5.63 -25.86 -15.34
CA SER A 108 -6.44 -25.78 -16.57
C SER A 108 -7.84 -25.22 -16.32
N TYR A 109 -7.94 -24.08 -15.61
CA TYR A 109 -9.19 -23.51 -15.10
C TYR A 109 -10.35 -23.43 -16.10
N PHE A 110 -10.14 -22.87 -17.30
CA PHE A 110 -11.21 -22.83 -18.31
C PHE A 110 -11.46 -24.20 -18.96
N PRO A 111 -10.42 -24.95 -19.40
CA PRO A 111 -10.61 -26.30 -19.91
C PRO A 111 -11.31 -27.28 -18.95
N SER A 112 -11.17 -27.12 -17.63
CA SER A 112 -11.86 -27.96 -16.63
C SER A 112 -13.36 -27.67 -16.51
N ILE A 113 -13.85 -26.60 -17.15
CA ILE A 113 -15.27 -26.27 -17.24
C ILE A 113 -15.81 -26.76 -18.58
N THR A 114 -16.35 -27.99 -18.56
CA THR A 114 -16.85 -28.67 -19.76
C THR A 114 -18.23 -28.18 -20.18
N THR A 115 -18.61 -28.43 -21.45
CA THR A 115 -19.95 -28.16 -21.96
C THR A 115 -21.02 -28.81 -21.08
N LYS A 116 -20.77 -30.01 -20.53
CA LYS A 116 -21.71 -30.68 -19.61
C LYS A 116 -21.94 -29.87 -18.34
N ARG A 117 -20.89 -29.27 -17.74
CA ARG A 117 -21.02 -28.39 -16.56
C ARG A 117 -21.80 -27.12 -16.90
N VAL A 118 -21.56 -26.54 -18.07
CA VAL A 118 -22.31 -25.37 -18.56
C VAL A 118 -23.79 -25.70 -18.76
N VAL A 119 -24.10 -26.83 -19.39
CA VAL A 119 -25.48 -27.29 -19.56
C VAL A 119 -26.15 -27.53 -18.21
N GLY A 120 -25.44 -28.16 -17.27
CA GLY A 120 -25.91 -28.35 -15.90
C GLY A 120 -26.22 -27.03 -15.20
N LEU A 121 -25.34 -26.02 -15.30
CA LEU A 121 -25.58 -24.69 -14.76
C LEU A 121 -26.87 -24.07 -15.33
N LEU A 122 -27.03 -24.10 -16.65
CA LEU A 122 -28.15 -23.45 -17.33
C LEU A 122 -29.50 -24.14 -17.12
N ARG A 123 -29.50 -25.44 -16.81
CA ARG A 123 -30.72 -26.21 -16.51
C ARG A 123 -31.27 -25.98 -15.11
N ASN A 124 -30.46 -25.46 -14.20
CA ASN A 124 -30.83 -25.25 -12.81
C ASN A 124 -31.15 -23.76 -12.54
N GLU A 125 -31.68 -23.48 -11.34
CA GLU A 125 -31.94 -22.12 -10.86
C GLU A 125 -30.66 -21.26 -10.93
N PRO A 126 -30.75 -19.99 -11.38
CA PRO A 126 -31.97 -19.24 -11.72
C PRO A 126 -32.42 -19.35 -13.19
N PHE A 127 -31.72 -20.12 -14.03
CA PHE A 127 -31.95 -20.11 -15.47
C PHE A 127 -33.04 -21.08 -15.92
N ASN A 128 -33.13 -22.26 -15.30
CA ASN A 128 -34.18 -23.27 -15.55
C ASN A 128 -34.43 -23.59 -17.04
N LEU A 129 -33.39 -23.54 -17.87
CA LEU A 129 -33.55 -23.73 -19.31
C LEU A 129 -33.87 -25.20 -19.65
N PRO A 130 -34.76 -25.45 -20.64
CA PRO A 130 -34.96 -26.80 -21.17
C PRO A 130 -33.65 -27.37 -21.70
N ASN A 131 -33.45 -28.69 -21.52
CA ASN A 131 -32.18 -29.37 -21.83
C ASN A 131 -31.66 -29.07 -23.25
N LYS A 132 -32.54 -29.06 -24.26
CA LYS A 132 -32.16 -28.76 -25.65
C LYS A 132 -31.65 -27.32 -25.83
N ILE A 133 -32.23 -26.36 -25.11
CA ILE A 133 -31.81 -24.95 -25.15
C ILE A 133 -30.50 -24.75 -24.39
N ALA A 134 -30.40 -25.33 -23.19
CA ALA A 134 -29.15 -25.33 -22.43
C ALA A 134 -28.00 -25.95 -23.24
N ALA A 135 -28.23 -27.07 -23.94
CA ALA A 135 -27.26 -27.68 -24.84
C ALA A 135 -26.88 -26.77 -26.00
N THR A 136 -27.85 -26.10 -26.63
CA THR A 136 -27.60 -25.14 -27.71
C THR A 136 -26.71 -24.00 -27.23
N VAL A 137 -27.02 -23.39 -26.09
CA VAL A 137 -26.19 -22.33 -25.47
C VAL A 137 -24.80 -22.87 -25.12
N GLY A 138 -24.73 -24.08 -24.54
CA GLY A 138 -23.47 -24.77 -24.24
C GLY A 138 -22.56 -24.90 -25.47
N LEU A 139 -23.10 -25.31 -26.61
CA LEU A 139 -22.35 -25.41 -27.88
C LEU A 139 -21.93 -24.04 -28.44
N LEU A 140 -22.73 -23.00 -28.21
CA LEU A 140 -22.39 -21.64 -28.63
C LEU A 140 -21.27 -21.01 -27.80
N VAL A 141 -21.11 -21.38 -26.52
CA VAL A 141 -20.14 -20.75 -25.60
C VAL A 141 -18.88 -21.59 -25.35
N THR A 142 -18.84 -22.83 -25.85
CA THR A 142 -17.70 -23.73 -25.70
C THR A 142 -16.95 -23.94 -27.01
N TYR A 143 -15.71 -24.42 -26.89
CA TYR A 143 -14.83 -24.84 -27.97
C TYR A 143 -14.30 -26.22 -27.60
N ASN A 144 -14.42 -27.20 -28.50
CA ASN A 144 -13.99 -28.59 -28.28
C ASN A 144 -14.42 -29.18 -26.92
N GLY A 145 -15.63 -28.84 -26.46
CA GLY A 145 -16.20 -29.39 -25.24
C GLY A 145 -15.86 -28.65 -23.94
N TYR A 146 -15.17 -27.51 -23.99
CA TYR A 146 -14.80 -26.72 -22.80
C TYR A 146 -14.84 -25.20 -23.04
N LEU A 147 -14.72 -24.39 -21.98
CA LEU A 147 -14.68 -22.93 -22.11
C LEU A 147 -13.35 -22.45 -22.75
N PRO A 148 -13.39 -21.68 -23.85
CA PRO A 148 -12.17 -21.19 -24.49
C PRO A 148 -11.62 -19.91 -23.85
N LEU A 149 -10.29 -19.78 -23.85
CA LEU A 149 -9.63 -18.54 -23.51
C LEU A 149 -9.87 -17.48 -24.62
N GLY A 150 -10.56 -16.39 -24.30
CA GLY A 150 -10.85 -15.31 -25.25
C GLY A 150 -12.33 -15.14 -25.61
N SER A 151 -13.21 -16.02 -25.14
CA SER A 151 -14.66 -15.82 -25.24
C SER A 151 -15.17 -14.82 -24.19
N PRO A 152 -16.10 -13.90 -24.55
CA PRO A 152 -16.75 -13.02 -23.58
C PRO A 152 -17.61 -13.76 -22.55
N CYS A 153 -18.13 -14.96 -22.87
CA CYS A 153 -18.93 -15.76 -21.93
C CYS A 153 -18.08 -16.50 -20.89
N SER A 154 -16.85 -16.87 -21.24
CA SER A 154 -16.04 -17.73 -20.37
C SER A 154 -15.81 -17.14 -18.98
N PRO A 155 -15.47 -15.84 -18.82
CA PRO A 155 -15.35 -15.19 -17.51
C PRO A 155 -16.59 -15.35 -16.63
N ILE A 156 -17.78 -14.96 -17.12
CA ILE A 156 -19.01 -14.99 -16.33
C ILE A 156 -19.46 -16.41 -16.01
N ILE A 157 -19.37 -17.34 -16.97
CA ILE A 157 -19.72 -18.74 -16.75
C ILE A 157 -18.79 -19.37 -15.71
N SER A 158 -17.49 -19.07 -15.77
CA SER A 158 -16.54 -19.60 -14.79
C SER A 158 -16.90 -19.18 -13.37
N ASN A 159 -17.25 -17.91 -13.16
CA ASN A 159 -17.68 -17.39 -11.87
C ASN A 159 -19.00 -17.99 -11.38
N LEU A 160 -19.97 -18.22 -12.28
CA LEU A 160 -21.23 -18.89 -11.95
C LEU A 160 -21.00 -20.35 -11.51
N ILE A 161 -20.11 -21.07 -12.21
CA ILE A 161 -19.75 -22.46 -11.89
C ILE A 161 -19.03 -22.54 -10.54
N THR A 162 -18.12 -21.62 -10.22
CA THR A 162 -17.34 -21.66 -8.98
C THR A 162 -18.11 -21.15 -7.76
N ARG A 163 -19.38 -20.75 -7.88
CA ARG A 163 -20.17 -20.16 -6.77
C ARG A 163 -20.24 -21.05 -5.53
N ARG A 164 -20.34 -22.37 -5.73
CA ARG A 164 -20.35 -23.38 -4.66
C ARG A 164 -18.97 -23.58 -4.05
N LEU A 165 -17.93 -23.70 -4.88
CA LEU A 165 -16.54 -23.68 -4.45
C LEU A 165 -16.26 -22.45 -3.57
N ASP A 166 -16.64 -21.26 -4.01
CA ASP A 166 -16.48 -20.02 -3.24
C ASP A 166 -17.20 -20.06 -1.88
N ALA A 167 -18.33 -20.77 -1.78
CA ALA A 167 -19.07 -20.94 -0.52
C ALA A 167 -18.26 -21.79 0.46
N LYS A 168 -17.83 -22.96 -0.01
CA LYS A 168 -17.04 -23.91 0.79
C LYS A 168 -15.71 -23.32 1.21
N LEU A 169 -14.98 -22.67 0.31
CA LEU A 169 -13.72 -22.00 0.62
C LEU A 169 -13.90 -20.86 1.63
N SER A 170 -14.96 -20.06 1.48
CA SER A 170 -15.28 -19.01 2.46
C SER A 170 -15.62 -19.58 3.84
N ALA A 171 -16.37 -20.69 3.89
CA ALA A 171 -16.71 -21.37 5.14
C ALA A 171 -15.46 -21.98 5.82
N LEU A 172 -14.65 -22.69 5.04
CA LEU A 172 -13.39 -23.29 5.49
C LEU A 172 -12.45 -22.21 6.05
N SER A 173 -12.27 -21.12 5.32
CA SER A 173 -11.40 -20.01 5.73
C SER A 173 -11.87 -19.36 7.02
N ARG A 174 -13.19 -19.19 7.20
CA ARG A 174 -13.77 -18.68 8.45
C ARG A 174 -13.45 -19.62 9.63
N GLY A 175 -13.60 -20.93 9.44
CA GLY A 175 -13.26 -21.94 10.46
C GLY A 175 -11.81 -21.85 10.94
N TYR A 176 -10.88 -21.57 10.02
CA TYR A 176 -9.47 -21.42 10.34
C TYR A 176 -9.00 -19.98 10.63
N LYS A 177 -9.92 -19.01 10.70
CA LYS A 177 -9.64 -17.57 10.86
C LYS A 177 -8.64 -17.03 9.84
N CYS A 178 -8.89 -17.33 8.57
CA CYS A 178 -8.18 -16.81 7.41
C CYS A 178 -9.07 -15.88 6.58
N TYR A 179 -8.48 -14.83 6.03
CA TYR A 179 -9.08 -14.10 4.92
C TYR A 179 -8.93 -14.92 3.65
N PHE A 180 -9.95 -14.86 2.78
CA PHE A 180 -9.99 -15.56 1.50
C PHE A 180 -10.40 -14.62 0.39
N THR A 181 -9.67 -14.68 -0.73
CA THR A 181 -10.07 -14.03 -1.98
C THR A 181 -9.80 -14.94 -3.19
N ARG A 182 -10.59 -14.76 -4.25
CA ARG A 182 -10.40 -15.41 -5.56
C ARG A 182 -10.32 -14.39 -6.68
N TYR A 183 -9.28 -14.49 -7.49
CA TYR A 183 -9.10 -13.75 -8.73
C TYR A 183 -8.96 -14.73 -9.90
N ALA A 184 -10.09 -15.05 -10.53
CA ALA A 184 -10.17 -16.10 -11.55
C ALA A 184 -9.69 -17.47 -11.01
N ASP A 185 -8.58 -18.00 -11.52
CA ASP A 185 -7.93 -19.25 -11.13
C ASP A 185 -6.99 -19.11 -9.93
N ASP A 186 -6.50 -17.90 -9.65
CA ASP A 186 -5.67 -17.61 -8.49
C ASP A 186 -6.54 -17.43 -7.23
N ILE A 187 -6.24 -18.19 -6.18
CA ILE A 187 -6.93 -18.14 -4.89
C ILE A 187 -5.91 -17.85 -3.79
N PHE A 188 -6.26 -16.93 -2.88
CA PHE A 188 -5.39 -16.46 -1.82
C PHE A 188 -6.04 -16.65 -0.44
N PHE A 189 -5.22 -17.07 0.52
CA PHE A 189 -5.55 -17.17 1.93
C PHE A 189 -4.54 -16.39 2.75
N SER A 190 -4.95 -15.65 3.77
CA SER A 190 -4.00 -14.99 4.66
C SER A 190 -4.47 -14.94 6.10
N THR A 191 -3.53 -14.85 7.03
CA THR A 191 -3.83 -14.72 8.45
C THR A 191 -2.66 -14.08 9.20
N ASN A 192 -2.97 -13.42 10.32
CA ASN A 192 -1.96 -12.89 11.24
C ASN A 192 -1.61 -13.85 12.39
N ARG A 193 -2.22 -15.05 12.42
CA ARG A 193 -1.91 -16.11 13.39
C ARG A 193 -0.44 -16.51 13.33
N LYS A 194 0.13 -16.94 14.46
CA LYS A 194 1.54 -17.37 14.53
C LYS A 194 1.85 -18.50 13.56
N VAL A 195 0.95 -19.47 13.43
CA VAL A 195 1.09 -20.65 12.56
C VAL A 195 0.00 -20.64 11.50
N PHE A 196 0.36 -20.92 10.25
CA PHE A 196 -0.61 -21.08 9.16
C PHE A 196 -1.31 -22.46 9.26
N PRO A 197 -2.62 -22.56 9.03
CA PRO A 197 -3.35 -23.84 9.15
C PRO A 197 -2.84 -24.88 8.14
N ARG A 198 -2.28 -25.99 8.65
CA ARG A 198 -1.76 -27.11 7.81
C ARG A 198 -2.83 -27.75 6.93
N GLU A 199 -4.07 -27.71 7.38
CA GLU A 199 -5.26 -28.19 6.64
C GLU A 199 -5.54 -27.39 5.37
N LEU A 200 -4.99 -26.18 5.26
CA LEU A 200 -5.08 -25.36 4.05
C LEU A 200 -3.84 -25.55 3.18
N ILE A 201 -2.66 -25.19 3.70
CA ILE A 201 -1.36 -25.29 3.00
C ILE A 201 -0.30 -25.52 4.07
N HIS A 202 0.69 -26.36 3.79
CA HIS A 202 1.86 -26.54 4.66
C HIS A 202 3.13 -26.70 3.84
N HIS A 203 4.29 -26.73 4.49
CA HIS A 203 5.53 -27.19 3.88
C HIS A 203 5.69 -28.69 4.14
N ASN A 204 6.12 -29.45 3.13
CA ASN A 204 6.52 -30.84 3.30
C ASN A 204 7.92 -30.93 3.95
N GLU A 205 8.47 -32.15 4.06
CA GLU A 205 9.80 -32.39 4.65
C GLU A 205 10.92 -31.67 3.89
N ASP A 206 10.77 -31.49 2.57
CA ASP A 206 11.72 -30.76 1.71
C ASP A 206 11.53 -29.23 1.75
N GLY A 207 10.62 -28.71 2.58
CA GLY A 207 10.29 -27.29 2.65
C GLY A 207 9.42 -26.77 1.49
N VAL A 208 8.93 -27.64 0.61
CA VAL A 208 8.08 -27.29 -0.54
C VAL A 208 6.64 -27.08 -0.08
N SER A 209 6.03 -25.96 -0.50
CA SER A 209 4.63 -25.66 -0.21
C SER A 209 3.69 -26.67 -0.88
N THR A 210 2.85 -27.31 -0.08
CA THR A 210 1.94 -28.38 -0.46
C THR A 210 0.52 -28.06 0.01
N ILE A 211 -0.48 -28.44 -0.77
CA ILE A 211 -1.88 -28.25 -0.42
C ILE A 211 -2.27 -29.15 0.76
N GLY A 212 -3.02 -28.62 1.73
CA GLY A 212 -3.55 -29.38 2.85
C GLY A 212 -4.78 -30.21 2.48
N HIS A 213 -5.02 -31.28 3.22
CA HIS A 213 -6.07 -32.26 2.94
C HIS A 213 -7.47 -31.62 2.80
N LYS A 214 -7.90 -30.83 3.80
CA LYS A 214 -9.23 -30.21 3.79
C LYS A 214 -9.44 -29.23 2.64
N LEU A 215 -8.39 -28.50 2.25
CA LEU A 215 -8.49 -27.61 1.09
C LEU A 215 -8.59 -28.42 -0.22
N ASN A 216 -7.81 -29.49 -0.37
CA ASN A 216 -7.86 -30.33 -1.56
C ASN A 216 -9.22 -31.03 -1.72
N GLU A 217 -9.77 -31.56 -0.63
CA GLU A 217 -11.11 -32.17 -0.57
C GLU A 217 -12.18 -31.23 -1.15
N VAL A 218 -12.17 -29.95 -0.78
CA VAL A 218 -13.11 -28.95 -1.30
C VAL A 218 -12.97 -28.72 -2.81
N PHE A 219 -11.75 -28.77 -3.37
CA PHE A 219 -11.55 -28.64 -4.81
C PHE A 219 -12.05 -29.87 -5.56
N GLU A 220 -11.73 -31.07 -5.07
CA GLU A 220 -12.14 -32.34 -5.68
C GLU A 220 -13.66 -32.51 -5.70
N GLU A 221 -14.34 -32.21 -4.58
CA GLU A 221 -15.80 -32.24 -4.48
C GLU A 221 -16.50 -31.30 -5.47
N GLU A 222 -15.86 -30.19 -5.83
CA GLU A 222 -16.39 -29.21 -6.77
C GLU A 222 -15.85 -29.41 -8.19
N GLY A 223 -15.17 -30.53 -8.45
CA GLY A 223 -14.70 -30.95 -9.76
C GLY A 223 -13.56 -30.08 -10.30
N PHE A 224 -12.64 -29.66 -9.43
CA PHE A 224 -11.45 -28.90 -9.78
C PHE A 224 -10.19 -29.57 -9.25
N THR A 225 -9.08 -29.36 -9.94
CA THR A 225 -7.77 -29.88 -9.55
C THR A 225 -6.82 -28.72 -9.29
N VAL A 226 -6.10 -28.77 -8.17
CA VAL A 226 -5.10 -27.75 -7.84
C VAL A 226 -3.82 -27.98 -8.62
N ASN A 227 -3.19 -26.90 -9.03
CA ASN A 227 -1.86 -26.91 -9.63
C ASN A 227 -0.80 -26.94 -8.53
N THR A 228 -0.35 -28.14 -8.18
CA THR A 228 0.63 -28.41 -7.11
C THR A 228 1.90 -27.57 -7.25
N ASP A 229 2.40 -27.40 -8.47
CA ASP A 229 3.63 -26.66 -8.77
C ASP A 229 3.53 -25.15 -8.50
N LYS A 230 2.30 -24.65 -8.32
CA LYS A 230 2.03 -23.23 -8.07
C LYS A 230 1.47 -22.98 -6.67
N VAL A 231 1.36 -24.00 -5.83
CA VAL A 231 1.04 -23.82 -4.42
C VAL A 231 2.20 -23.07 -3.76
N SER A 232 1.87 -22.05 -2.96
CA SER A 232 2.89 -21.27 -2.26
C SER A 232 2.37 -20.83 -0.91
N LEU A 233 3.21 -20.99 0.12
CA LEU A 233 3.00 -20.44 1.45
C LEU A 233 4.21 -19.58 1.81
N LYS A 234 3.95 -18.35 2.24
CA LYS A 234 4.99 -17.37 2.57
C LYS A 234 4.68 -16.63 3.86
N ASP A 235 5.68 -16.48 4.72
CA ASP A 235 5.59 -15.63 5.88
C ASP A 235 5.98 -14.17 5.56
N LYS A 236 5.81 -13.28 6.53
CA LYS A 236 6.05 -11.83 6.39
C LYS A 236 7.51 -11.46 6.10
N SER A 237 8.48 -12.31 6.43
CA SER A 237 9.90 -12.10 6.10
C SER A 237 10.17 -12.30 4.60
N GLN A 238 9.34 -13.08 3.93
CA GLN A 238 9.43 -13.34 2.50
C GLN A 238 8.53 -12.39 1.71
N ARG A 239 8.87 -12.12 0.45
CA ARG A 239 8.03 -11.28 -0.41
C ARG A 239 6.67 -11.94 -0.69
N GLN A 240 5.61 -11.36 -0.13
CA GLN A 240 4.22 -11.76 -0.31
C GLN A 240 3.62 -10.99 -1.49
N VAL A 241 3.06 -11.71 -2.46
CA VAL A 241 2.55 -11.12 -3.71
C VAL A 241 1.14 -11.63 -4.01
N VAL A 242 0.18 -10.72 -4.14
CA VAL A 242 -1.20 -11.00 -4.56
C VAL A 242 -1.44 -10.35 -5.91
N THR A 243 -1.74 -11.17 -6.93
CA THR A 243 -2.04 -10.70 -8.31
C THR A 243 -0.99 -9.70 -8.87
N GLY A 244 0.29 -9.88 -8.51
CA GLY A 244 1.39 -9.02 -8.95
C GLY A 244 1.69 -7.81 -8.06
N ILE A 245 0.93 -7.59 -6.98
CA ILE A 245 1.10 -6.52 -5.99
C ILE A 245 1.76 -7.10 -4.73
N VAL A 246 2.80 -6.45 -4.24
CA VAL A 246 3.45 -6.78 -2.96
C VAL A 246 2.57 -6.27 -1.81
N VAL A 247 2.36 -7.11 -0.78
CA VAL A 247 1.39 -6.83 0.29
C VAL A 247 1.95 -6.92 1.73
N ASN A 248 3.26 -7.10 1.89
CA ASN A 248 3.89 -7.34 3.19
C ASN A 248 3.49 -6.32 4.28
N GLU A 249 3.49 -5.03 3.96
CA GLU A 249 3.18 -3.94 4.92
C GLU A 249 2.13 -2.98 4.36
N ARG A 250 2.30 -2.61 3.09
CA ARG A 250 1.37 -1.80 2.30
C ARG A 250 1.32 -2.34 0.87
N MET A 251 0.30 -1.94 0.12
CA MET A 251 0.26 -2.23 -1.32
C MET A 251 1.43 -1.57 -2.03
N ASN A 252 2.22 -2.37 -2.74
CA ASN A 252 3.40 -1.89 -3.43
C ASN A 252 3.62 -2.65 -4.74
N VAL A 253 4.30 -2.02 -5.70
CA VAL A 253 4.76 -2.69 -6.91
C VAL A 253 6.13 -3.36 -6.67
N PRO A 254 6.45 -4.47 -7.36
CA PRO A 254 7.76 -5.08 -7.24
C PRO A 254 8.90 -4.13 -7.64
N LYS A 255 10.05 -4.20 -6.96
CA LYS A 255 11.22 -3.35 -7.27
C LYS A 255 11.67 -3.46 -8.72
N GLU A 256 11.51 -4.65 -9.32
CA GLU A 256 11.88 -4.92 -10.70
C GLU A 256 11.01 -4.12 -11.68
N TYR A 257 9.75 -3.86 -11.32
CA TYR A 257 8.81 -3.04 -12.08
C TYR A 257 9.23 -1.57 -12.12
N ILE A 258 9.64 -1.02 -10.96
CA ILE A 258 10.17 0.34 -10.85
C ILE A 258 11.48 0.49 -11.64
N ARG A 259 12.37 -0.50 -11.55
CA ARG A 259 13.64 -0.51 -12.29
C ARG A 259 13.41 -0.48 -13.80
N GLU A 260 12.44 -1.26 -14.30
CA GLU A 260 12.06 -1.26 -15.71
C GLU A 260 11.51 0.09 -16.15
N LEU A 261 10.58 0.70 -15.39
CA LEU A 261 10.06 2.04 -15.68
C LEU A 261 11.18 3.09 -15.70
N ARG A 262 12.09 3.06 -14.71
CA ARG A 262 13.23 3.98 -14.63
C ARG A 262 14.12 3.86 -15.87
N ALA A 263 14.41 2.65 -16.32
CA ALA A 263 15.19 2.38 -17.52
C ALA A 263 14.47 2.87 -18.78
N MET A 264 13.15 2.66 -18.85
CA MET A 264 12.35 3.13 -19.98
C MET A 264 12.34 4.66 -20.10
N LEU A 265 12.14 5.36 -18.98
CA LEU A 265 12.19 6.82 -18.92
C LEU A 265 13.57 7.35 -19.30
N TYR A 266 14.64 6.71 -18.79
CA TYR A 266 16.02 7.09 -19.15
C TYR A 266 16.28 6.96 -20.66
N SER A 267 15.82 5.87 -21.27
CA SER A 267 15.99 5.66 -22.72
C SER A 267 15.29 6.75 -23.53
N TRP A 268 14.09 7.16 -23.11
CA TRP A 268 13.36 8.23 -23.78
C TRP A 268 14.06 9.58 -23.58
N GLU A 269 14.45 9.93 -22.35
CA GLU A 269 15.18 11.17 -22.06
C GLU A 269 16.47 11.31 -22.88
N LYS A 270 17.24 10.23 -23.00
CA LYS A 270 18.56 10.27 -23.63
C LYS A 270 18.50 10.21 -25.16
N HIS A 271 17.57 9.44 -25.71
CA HIS A 271 17.57 9.10 -27.14
C HIS A 271 16.36 9.63 -27.90
N GLY A 272 15.37 10.22 -27.22
CA GLY A 272 14.08 10.58 -27.82
C GLY A 272 13.11 9.39 -27.89
N LEU A 273 11.84 9.70 -28.21
CA LEU A 273 10.75 8.72 -28.18
C LEU A 273 10.95 7.64 -29.25
N GLU A 274 11.28 8.06 -30.47
CA GLU A 274 11.38 7.21 -31.66
C GLU A 274 12.53 6.19 -31.53
N ALA A 275 13.69 6.65 -31.05
CA ALA A 275 14.84 5.76 -30.84
C ALA A 275 14.61 4.79 -29.68
N ALA A 276 14.04 5.27 -28.56
CA ALA A 276 13.69 4.42 -27.42
C ALA A 276 12.68 3.34 -27.81
N GLU A 277 11.70 3.69 -28.66
CA GLU A 277 10.75 2.73 -29.20
C GLU A 277 11.41 1.69 -30.10
N LYS A 278 12.28 2.12 -31.04
CA LYS A 278 12.99 1.19 -31.93
C LYS A 278 13.78 0.15 -31.14
N ASP A 279 14.49 0.57 -30.09
CA ASP A 279 15.28 -0.34 -29.26
C ASP A 279 14.41 -1.22 -28.35
N TRP A 280 13.29 -0.69 -27.86
CA TRP A 280 12.31 -1.50 -27.12
C TRP A 280 11.64 -2.54 -28.01
N LEU A 281 11.28 -2.20 -29.24
CA LEU A 281 10.70 -3.11 -30.23
C LEU A 281 11.67 -4.23 -30.59
N LYS A 282 12.97 -3.98 -30.75
CA LYS A 282 13.97 -5.06 -30.95
C LYS A 282 13.91 -6.09 -29.82
N LYS A 283 13.85 -5.63 -28.57
CA LYS A 283 13.73 -6.52 -27.40
C LYS A 283 12.38 -7.24 -27.38
N TYR A 284 11.29 -6.56 -27.73
CA TYR A 284 9.93 -7.09 -27.71
C TYR A 284 9.64 -8.09 -28.85
N VAL A 285 10.10 -7.80 -30.06
CA VAL A 285 9.97 -8.65 -31.25
C VAL A 285 10.80 -9.92 -31.09
N ASN A 286 12.01 -9.82 -30.53
CA ASN A 286 12.81 -11.00 -30.17
C ASN A 286 12.12 -11.89 -29.11
N LEU A 287 11.21 -11.33 -28.30
CA LEU A 287 10.40 -12.10 -27.37
C LEU A 287 9.17 -12.76 -28.03
N ASN A 288 8.61 -12.19 -29.10
CA ASN A 288 7.37 -12.66 -29.74
C ASN A 288 7.56 -12.93 -31.24
N ARG A 289 8.52 -13.81 -31.62
CA ARG A 289 8.89 -14.15 -33.02
C ARG A 289 7.73 -14.67 -33.89
N ASN A 290 6.85 -13.77 -34.29
CA ASN A 290 5.99 -13.81 -35.48
C ASN A 290 5.72 -12.34 -35.80
N GLY A 291 6.69 -11.71 -36.47
CA GLY A 291 6.72 -10.28 -36.77
C GLY A 291 5.69 -9.83 -37.81
N GLN A 292 4.43 -10.25 -37.67
CA GLN A 292 3.39 -10.00 -38.68
C GLN A 292 2.43 -8.84 -38.36
N ASP A 293 2.50 -8.20 -37.20
CA ASP A 293 1.68 -7.01 -36.92
C ASP A 293 2.42 -6.00 -36.02
N ILE A 294 3.26 -5.14 -36.62
CA ILE A 294 3.77 -3.94 -35.96
C ILE A 294 2.79 -2.80 -36.29
N PRO A 295 1.97 -2.30 -35.33
CA PRO A 295 1.02 -1.23 -35.62
C PRO A 295 1.72 0.12 -35.82
N SER A 296 1.05 1.03 -36.52
CA SER A 296 1.56 2.32 -37.02
C SER A 296 1.78 3.43 -35.99
N GLN A 297 1.55 3.21 -34.69
CA GLN A 297 1.65 4.27 -33.66
C GLN A 297 2.62 3.93 -32.51
N PRO A 298 3.24 4.95 -31.88
CA PRO A 298 4.16 4.75 -30.78
C PRO A 298 3.54 4.05 -29.57
N ARG A 299 3.80 2.76 -29.39
CA ARG A 299 3.37 1.99 -28.21
C ARG A 299 4.21 2.33 -26.99
N TYR A 300 5.43 2.81 -27.19
CA TYR A 300 6.36 3.06 -26.09
C TYR A 300 5.84 4.13 -25.11
N ARG A 301 5.32 5.25 -25.62
CA ARG A 301 4.67 6.31 -24.81
C ARG A 301 3.56 5.73 -23.94
N TRP A 302 2.64 4.99 -24.54
CA TRP A 302 1.50 4.40 -23.84
C TRP A 302 1.93 3.32 -22.84
N MET A 303 2.99 2.57 -23.13
CA MET A 303 3.56 1.60 -22.21
C MET A 303 4.14 2.27 -20.96
N VAL A 304 4.92 3.35 -21.13
CA VAL A 304 5.47 4.13 -20.01
C VAL A 304 4.34 4.73 -19.17
N ARG A 305 3.35 5.36 -19.80
CA ARG A 305 2.16 5.91 -19.13
C ARG A 305 1.37 4.82 -18.40
N GLY A 306 1.11 3.69 -19.04
CA GLY A 306 0.40 2.57 -18.43
C GLY A 306 1.15 2.01 -17.23
N LYS A 307 2.48 1.93 -17.30
CA LYS A 307 3.29 1.52 -16.17
C LYS A 307 3.18 2.47 -14.99
N LEU A 308 3.24 3.77 -15.27
CA LEU A 308 3.12 4.82 -14.25
C LEU A 308 1.70 4.85 -13.64
N ASN A 309 0.65 4.75 -14.45
CA ASN A 309 -0.74 4.68 -13.99
C ASN A 309 -0.98 3.45 -13.11
N HIS A 310 -0.34 2.32 -13.40
CA HIS A 310 -0.40 1.16 -12.52
C HIS A 310 0.24 1.43 -11.14
N ILE A 311 1.34 2.20 -11.08
CA ILE A 311 1.92 2.62 -9.79
C ILE A 311 0.92 3.51 -9.04
N ALA A 312 0.29 4.48 -9.71
CA ALA A 312 -0.74 5.32 -9.11
C ALA A 312 -1.92 4.50 -8.56
N ALA A 313 -2.38 3.50 -9.31
CA ALA A 313 -3.48 2.64 -8.87
C ALA A 313 -3.11 1.77 -7.65
N VAL A 314 -1.84 1.37 -7.51
CA VAL A 314 -1.38 0.48 -6.43
C VAL A 314 -0.98 1.28 -5.18
N ARG A 315 -0.23 2.37 -5.34
CA ARG A 315 0.36 3.15 -4.24
C ARG A 315 -0.39 4.46 -3.95
N GLY A 316 -1.27 4.89 -4.85
CA GLY A 316 -1.92 6.19 -4.81
C GLY A 316 -1.22 7.24 -5.67
N SER A 317 -2.00 8.19 -6.20
CA SER A 317 -1.50 9.31 -7.01
C SER A 317 -0.66 10.33 -6.23
N ASN A 318 -0.76 10.30 -4.89
CA ASN A 318 -0.01 11.21 -4.01
C ASN A 318 1.28 10.56 -3.49
N ASP A 319 1.60 9.35 -3.93
CA ASP A 319 2.78 8.63 -3.49
C ASP A 319 4.06 9.22 -4.12
N GLU A 320 5.10 9.40 -3.30
CA GLU A 320 6.38 9.96 -3.71
C GLU A 320 7.02 9.23 -4.90
N VAL A 321 6.91 7.90 -4.96
CA VAL A 321 7.48 7.10 -6.05
C VAL A 321 6.75 7.39 -7.35
N TYR A 322 5.42 7.45 -7.30
CA TYR A 322 4.63 7.84 -8.48
C TYR A 322 5.00 9.25 -8.92
N LEU A 323 4.98 10.24 -8.02
CA LEU A 323 5.21 11.63 -8.39
C LEU A 323 6.62 11.91 -8.89
N LYS A 324 7.63 11.23 -8.33
CA LYS A 324 9.00 11.28 -8.85
C LYS A 324 9.05 10.92 -10.33
N TYR A 325 8.41 9.83 -10.74
CA TYR A 325 8.42 9.39 -12.13
C TYR A 325 7.39 10.13 -13.00
N ALA A 326 6.29 10.62 -12.43
CA ALA A 326 5.31 11.44 -13.12
C ALA A 326 5.90 12.80 -13.52
N LYS A 327 6.59 13.48 -12.59
CA LYS A 327 7.35 14.72 -12.86
C LYS A 327 8.39 14.50 -13.96
N ARG A 328 9.08 13.36 -13.91
CA ARG A 328 10.07 12.97 -14.92
C ARG A 328 9.44 12.78 -16.30
N LEU A 329 8.30 12.08 -16.39
CA LEU A 329 7.57 11.90 -17.63
C LEU A 329 7.01 13.22 -18.18
N ALA A 330 6.45 14.08 -17.33
CA ALA A 330 5.88 15.37 -17.74
C ALA A 330 6.91 16.31 -18.40
N ARG A 331 8.21 16.19 -18.05
CA ARG A 331 9.30 16.96 -18.68
C ARG A 331 9.59 16.55 -20.12
N ILE A 332 9.33 15.29 -20.48
CA ILE A 332 9.65 14.73 -21.81
C ILE A 332 8.42 14.45 -22.68
N ASP A 333 7.23 14.46 -22.08
CA ASP A 333 5.96 14.24 -22.75
C ASP A 333 5.00 15.39 -22.42
N ASN A 334 4.98 16.41 -23.27
CA ASN A 334 4.14 17.60 -23.13
C ASN A 334 2.63 17.29 -23.12
N THR A 335 2.22 16.12 -23.60
CA THR A 335 0.82 15.68 -23.56
C THR A 335 0.46 14.94 -22.27
N PHE A 336 1.42 14.68 -21.39
CA PHE A 336 1.20 14.07 -20.09
C PHE A 336 0.99 15.14 -19.03
N LYS A 337 -0.23 15.24 -18.50
CA LYS A 337 -0.56 16.14 -17.40
C LYS A 337 -0.63 15.36 -16.10
N ILE A 338 0.00 15.90 -15.06
CA ILE A 338 -0.13 15.39 -13.70
C ILE A 338 -1.35 16.07 -13.09
N ASP A 339 -2.18 15.32 -12.37
CA ASP A 339 -3.28 15.89 -11.60
C ASP A 339 -2.72 16.91 -10.58
N PRO A 340 -3.07 18.21 -10.68
CA PRO A 340 -2.60 19.23 -9.74
C PRO A 340 -2.94 18.87 -8.29
N LYS A 341 -4.11 18.25 -8.03
CA LYS A 341 -4.50 17.82 -6.69
C LYS A 341 -3.56 16.75 -6.12
N ALA A 342 -3.01 15.89 -6.98
CA ALA A 342 -2.08 14.86 -6.57
C ALA A 342 -0.67 15.40 -6.26
N ILE A 343 -0.29 16.49 -6.94
CA ILE A 343 0.93 17.25 -6.65
C ILE A 343 0.76 18.02 -5.34
N THR A 344 -0.33 18.77 -5.18
CA THR A 344 -0.63 19.53 -3.95
C THR A 344 -0.70 18.61 -2.74
N ALA A 345 -1.38 17.46 -2.83
CA ALA A 345 -1.51 16.52 -1.72
C ALA A 345 -0.22 15.76 -1.34
N SER A 346 0.77 15.68 -2.22
CA SER A 346 2.08 15.10 -1.88
C SER A 346 3.09 16.12 -1.43
N ILE A 347 3.14 17.28 -2.08
CA ILE A 347 3.99 18.40 -1.67
C ILE A 347 3.54 18.92 -0.30
N ALA A 348 2.23 18.90 -0.06
CA ALA A 348 1.70 19.24 1.25
C ALA A 348 1.87 18.17 2.31
N SER A 349 2.14 16.90 1.99
CA SER A 349 2.09 15.86 3.04
C SER A 349 3.29 15.84 3.98
N GLU A 350 4.43 16.41 3.59
CA GLU A 350 5.66 16.40 4.40
C GLU A 350 6.01 17.81 4.88
N ILE A 351 6.14 17.97 6.19
CA ILE A 351 6.51 19.21 6.88
C ILE A 351 7.99 19.10 7.26
N LYS A 352 8.79 20.07 6.82
CA LYS A 352 10.20 20.14 7.18
C LYS A 352 10.37 20.90 8.47
N VAL A 353 10.75 20.22 9.54
CA VAL A 353 10.97 20.81 10.85
C VAL A 353 12.47 20.95 11.08
N HIS A 354 12.95 22.18 11.15
CA HIS A 354 14.31 22.50 11.55
C HIS A 354 14.37 22.66 13.07
N ILE A 355 15.26 21.89 13.70
CA ILE A 355 15.40 21.74 15.16
C ILE A 355 16.70 22.36 15.68
N GLU A 356 16.77 22.62 16.99
CA GLU A 356 17.95 23.18 17.65
C GLU A 356 19.05 22.13 17.86
N GLY A 357 18.66 20.94 18.33
CA GLY A 357 19.56 19.84 18.67
C GLY A 357 19.08 18.47 18.18
N LYS A 358 20.02 17.56 17.92
CA LYS A 358 19.73 16.20 17.42
C LYS A 358 18.78 15.41 18.33
N THR A 359 18.86 15.63 19.64
CA THR A 359 17.97 15.03 20.65
C THR A 359 16.50 15.37 20.39
N ASP A 360 16.22 16.55 19.86
CA ASP A 360 14.86 17.05 19.72
C ASP A 360 14.11 16.27 18.63
N ALA A 361 14.80 15.97 17.52
CA ALA A 361 14.26 15.12 16.46
C ALA A 361 13.95 13.71 16.97
N ILE A 362 14.76 13.18 17.91
CA ILE A 362 14.52 11.86 18.50
C ILE A 362 13.24 11.89 19.34
N HIS A 363 13.08 12.88 20.22
CA HIS A 363 11.86 13.03 21.03
C HIS A 363 10.62 13.25 20.17
N MET A 364 10.69 14.11 19.16
CA MET A 364 9.60 14.33 18.21
C MET A 364 9.23 13.06 17.45
N ARG A 365 10.21 12.26 17.00
CA ARG A 365 9.94 10.98 16.32
C ARG A 365 9.27 9.97 17.26
N ALA A 366 9.71 9.89 18.51
CA ALA A 366 9.11 9.02 19.52
C ALA A 366 7.64 9.41 19.80
N ALA A 367 7.38 10.72 20.01
CA ALA A 367 6.05 11.26 20.22
C ALA A 367 5.12 11.00 19.02
N MET A 368 5.58 11.29 17.80
CA MET A 368 4.84 11.03 16.58
C MET A 368 4.50 9.54 16.43
N HIS A 369 5.44 8.64 16.69
CA HIS A 369 5.17 7.20 16.62
C HIS A 369 4.11 6.75 17.65
N ALA A 370 4.17 7.27 18.89
CA ALA A 370 3.21 6.94 19.93
C ALA A 370 1.80 7.48 19.62
N LEU A 371 1.69 8.76 19.27
CA LEU A 371 0.42 9.44 19.00
C LEU A 371 -0.25 8.94 17.71
N HIS A 372 0.53 8.65 16.67
CA HIS A 372 0.02 7.96 15.47
C HIS A 372 -0.52 6.57 15.80
N GLY A 373 0.16 5.82 16.68
CA GLY A 373 -0.29 4.52 17.16
C GLY A 373 -1.63 4.61 17.91
N ALA A 374 -1.90 5.73 18.58
CA ALA A 374 -3.17 6.05 19.23
C ALA A 374 -4.22 6.64 18.28
N GLY A 375 -3.91 6.84 17.00
CA GLY A 375 -4.82 7.40 15.99
C GLY A 375 -4.90 8.93 15.96
N LYS A 376 -4.07 9.65 16.72
CA LYS A 376 -3.95 11.12 16.69
C LYS A 376 -2.94 11.57 15.63
N TYR A 377 -3.11 12.77 15.08
CA TYR A 377 -2.18 13.44 14.14
C TYR A 377 -1.72 12.64 12.91
N THR A 378 -2.46 11.60 12.50
CA THR A 378 -2.06 10.67 11.41
C THR A 378 -1.86 11.33 10.04
N SER A 379 -2.33 12.57 9.89
CA SER A 379 -2.15 13.46 8.74
C SER A 379 -0.74 14.06 8.64
N LEU A 380 -0.06 14.25 9.78
CA LEU A 380 1.23 14.91 9.88
C LEU A 380 2.36 13.96 9.51
N LYS A 381 3.24 14.38 8.59
CA LYS A 381 4.51 13.71 8.33
C LYS A 381 5.64 14.71 8.49
N LEU A 382 6.44 14.54 9.53
CA LEU A 382 7.55 15.42 9.84
C LEU A 382 8.86 14.82 9.32
N SER A 383 9.74 15.67 8.78
CA SER A 383 11.15 15.35 8.56
C SER A 383 12.05 16.41 9.16
N PHE A 384 13.29 16.02 9.51
CA PHE A 384 14.25 16.85 10.25
C PHE A 384 15.53 17.07 9.45
N PRO A 385 15.55 18.02 8.49
CA PRO A 385 16.63 18.11 7.49
C PRO A 385 18.00 18.48 8.07
N ASN A 386 18.02 19.11 9.24
CA ASN A 386 19.23 19.61 9.88
C ASN A 386 19.67 18.78 11.10
N GLU A 387 19.11 17.60 11.35
CA GLU A 387 19.36 16.83 12.59
C GLU A 387 20.85 16.53 12.85
N ASP A 388 21.62 16.23 11.80
CA ASP A 388 23.06 15.94 11.92
C ASP A 388 23.94 17.20 11.86
N THR A 389 23.37 18.36 11.53
CA THR A 389 24.07 19.64 11.37
C THR A 389 23.61 20.71 12.35
N ALA A 390 22.73 20.34 13.28
CA ALA A 390 22.13 21.20 14.30
C ALA A 390 23.22 21.80 15.22
N LYS A 391 23.18 23.12 15.41
CA LYS A 391 24.24 23.92 16.08
C LYS A 391 23.69 24.98 17.03
N GLY A 392 22.52 24.74 17.62
CA GLY A 392 21.89 25.68 18.55
C GLY A 392 21.13 26.82 17.87
N ASP A 393 20.46 27.62 18.71
CA ASP A 393 19.59 28.73 18.32
C ASP A 393 20.17 29.71 17.30
N GLY A 394 21.41 30.15 17.50
CA GLY A 394 22.02 31.22 16.71
C GLY A 394 22.15 30.87 15.22
N GLU A 395 22.52 29.62 14.91
CA GLU A 395 22.60 29.13 13.53
C GLU A 395 21.22 28.83 12.95
N LEU A 396 20.29 28.36 13.80
CA LEU A 396 18.91 28.08 13.41
C LEU A 396 18.16 29.36 12.98
N ILE A 397 18.33 30.46 13.71
CA ILE A 397 17.78 31.78 13.35
C ILE A 397 18.36 32.26 12.00
N LYS A 398 19.67 32.12 11.78
CA LYS A 398 20.31 32.49 10.49
C LYS A 398 19.73 31.67 9.34
N ALA A 399 19.60 30.35 9.52
CA ALA A 399 19.00 29.47 8.53
C ALA A 399 17.55 29.86 8.22
N CYS A 400 16.75 30.19 9.23
CA CYS A 400 15.38 30.67 9.06
C CYS A 400 15.32 31.92 8.17
N LYS A 401 16.15 32.92 8.45
CA LYS A 401 16.22 34.17 7.66
C LYS A 401 16.68 33.95 6.23
N VAL A 402 17.63 33.05 6.02
CA VAL A 402 18.12 32.70 4.67
C VAL A 402 17.02 31.98 3.89
N MET A 403 16.36 30.99 4.51
CA MET A 403 15.32 30.21 3.82
C MET A 403 14.06 31.02 3.54
N SER A 404 13.71 31.98 4.40
CA SER A 404 12.56 32.86 4.16
C SER A 404 12.79 33.86 3.01
N SER A 405 14.02 34.00 2.49
CA SER A 405 14.30 34.86 1.32
C SER A 405 13.81 34.27 0.00
N SER A 406 13.44 32.98 -0.04
CA SER A 406 13.00 32.29 -1.25
C SER A 406 11.84 31.34 -0.97
N ASN A 407 10.91 31.21 -1.91
CA ASN A 407 9.72 30.38 -1.73
C ASN A 407 10.10 28.90 -1.53
N GLN A 408 9.76 28.36 -0.36
CA GLN A 408 10.04 26.96 -0.05
C GLN A 408 9.02 26.03 -0.68
N THR A 409 9.49 24.89 -1.14
CA THR A 409 8.65 23.88 -1.81
C THR A 409 7.80 23.07 -0.83
N HIS A 410 8.08 23.12 0.46
CA HIS A 410 7.37 22.39 1.52
C HIS A 410 7.02 23.39 2.63
N LEU A 411 6.01 23.08 3.43
CA LEU A 411 5.80 23.77 4.70
C LEU A 411 7.06 23.57 5.56
N THR A 412 7.73 24.67 5.87
CA THR A 412 9.01 24.67 6.59
C THR A 412 8.79 25.35 7.94
N ILE A 413 9.04 24.62 9.02
CA ILE A 413 8.87 25.08 10.40
C ILE A 413 10.23 25.09 11.09
N PHE A 414 10.58 26.20 11.72
CA PHE A 414 11.73 26.29 12.62
C PHE A 414 11.21 26.22 14.07
N LEU A 415 11.59 25.16 14.78
CA LEU A 415 11.19 24.92 16.16
C LEU A 415 12.27 25.45 17.11
N PHE A 416 11.86 26.27 18.07
CA PHE A 416 12.74 26.88 19.07
C PHE A 416 12.28 26.52 20.48
N ASP A 417 13.25 26.32 21.36
CA ASP A 417 13.02 26.28 22.81
C ASP A 417 12.59 27.67 23.30
N SER A 418 11.89 27.73 24.44
CA SER A 418 11.45 29.00 25.04
C SER A 418 12.38 29.49 26.15
N ASP A 419 13.53 28.85 26.32
CA ASP A 419 14.48 29.12 27.42
C ASP A 419 15.38 30.35 27.17
N VAL A 420 15.61 30.69 25.90
CA VAL A 420 16.34 31.89 25.49
C VAL A 420 15.38 33.05 25.17
N ASP A 421 15.38 34.07 26.03
CA ASP A 421 14.48 35.24 25.92
C ASP A 421 14.63 36.01 24.61
N LYS A 422 15.87 36.10 24.10
CA LYS A 422 16.17 36.77 22.82
C LYS A 422 15.55 36.02 21.66
N THR A 423 15.77 34.71 21.58
CA THR A 423 15.21 33.81 20.56
C THR A 423 13.68 33.86 20.61
N THR A 424 13.10 33.74 21.80
CA THR A 424 11.65 33.80 22.00
C THR A 424 11.06 35.10 21.47
N ARG A 425 11.62 36.26 21.81
CA ARG A 425 11.13 37.56 21.30
C ARG A 425 11.26 37.69 19.79
N GLU A 426 12.32 37.12 19.21
CA GLU A 426 12.58 37.22 17.76
C GLU A 426 11.69 36.27 16.94
N MET A 427 11.41 35.07 17.46
CA MET A 427 10.79 33.98 16.70
C MET A 427 9.32 33.70 17.09
N LYS A 428 8.81 34.28 18.19
CA LYS A 428 7.41 34.15 18.58
C LYS A 428 6.48 35.05 17.75
N GLY A 429 5.29 34.55 17.45
CA GLY A 429 4.24 35.36 16.83
C GLY A 429 3.70 36.41 17.79
N SER A 430 3.33 37.59 17.29
CA SER A 430 2.81 38.68 18.12
C SER A 430 1.44 38.33 18.74
N THR A 431 0.55 37.75 17.94
CA THR A 431 -0.81 37.35 18.34
C THR A 431 -1.13 35.89 18.01
N LEU A 432 -0.24 35.20 17.31
CA LEU A 432 -0.39 33.83 16.86
C LEU A 432 0.58 32.92 17.60
N ALA A 433 0.23 31.63 17.73
CA ALA A 433 1.09 30.60 18.32
C ALA A 433 2.36 30.30 17.49
N TYR A 434 2.49 30.90 16.31
CA TYR A 434 3.63 30.81 15.40
C TYR A 434 3.90 32.19 14.79
N LYS A 435 5.08 32.38 14.21
CA LYS A 435 5.43 33.55 13.40
C LYS A 435 5.57 33.14 11.94
N ASP A 436 4.89 33.86 11.06
CA ASP A 436 5.01 33.70 9.60
C ASP A 436 6.16 34.60 9.09
N HIS A 437 7.13 33.99 8.41
CA HIS A 437 8.26 34.71 7.78
C HIS A 437 8.08 34.88 6.27
N GLY A 438 6.92 34.46 5.73
CA GLY A 438 6.63 34.37 4.31
C GLY A 438 7.27 33.15 3.65
N ASN A 439 6.97 32.94 2.37
CA ASN A 439 7.65 31.94 1.54
C ASN A 439 7.55 30.49 2.08
N ASN A 440 6.44 30.17 2.74
CA ASN A 440 6.17 28.88 3.40
C ASN A 440 7.13 28.57 4.56
N VAL A 441 7.72 29.59 5.17
CA VAL A 441 8.62 29.48 6.33
C VAL A 441 7.94 30.07 7.57
N TYR A 442 7.81 29.24 8.59
CA TYR A 442 7.22 29.59 9.88
C TYR A 442 8.22 29.30 11.00
N SER A 443 8.11 30.01 12.12
CA SER A 443 8.75 29.62 13.36
C SER A 443 7.74 29.39 14.48
N VAL A 444 8.00 28.37 15.28
CA VAL A 444 7.20 28.01 16.45
C VAL A 444 8.14 28.00 17.64
N VAL A 445 7.78 28.77 18.67
CA VAL A 445 8.40 28.66 19.98
C VAL A 445 7.58 27.66 20.78
N MET A 446 8.25 26.70 21.40
CA MET A 446 7.60 25.55 22.04
C MET A 446 6.54 26.01 23.06
N PRO A 447 5.28 25.54 22.92
CA PRO A 447 4.22 25.90 23.85
C PRO A 447 4.30 25.10 25.14
N ASN A 448 3.81 25.69 26.24
CA ASN A 448 3.71 24.98 27.51
C ASN A 448 2.68 23.85 27.42
N PRO A 449 3.02 22.64 27.90
CA PRO A 449 2.02 21.58 28.06
C PRO A 449 1.04 21.92 29.18
N SER A 450 -0.17 21.34 29.16
CA SER A 450 -1.26 21.69 30.09
C SER A 450 -0.91 21.46 31.57
N PHE A 451 0.04 20.58 31.87
CA PHE A 451 0.51 20.26 33.21
C PHE A 451 1.69 21.12 33.68
N ARG A 452 2.17 22.08 32.88
CA ARG A 452 3.35 22.90 33.18
C ARG A 452 3.05 24.38 32.90
N ASN A 453 3.49 25.26 33.80
CA ASN A 453 3.32 26.72 33.66
C ASN A 453 4.65 27.47 33.72
N ASP A 454 5.74 26.80 33.33
CA ASP A 454 7.08 27.35 33.36
C ASP A 454 7.23 28.48 32.32
N GLU A 455 7.93 29.55 32.66
CA GLU A 455 8.20 30.63 31.69
C GLU A 455 9.17 30.20 30.59
N LYS A 456 9.97 29.16 30.85
CA LYS A 456 11.08 28.67 30.03
C LYS A 456 11.05 27.15 29.96
N ILE A 457 10.95 26.59 28.76
CA ILE A 457 10.91 25.16 28.51
C ILE A 457 11.80 24.75 27.33
N CYS A 458 12.40 23.58 27.45
CA CYS A 458 13.06 22.83 26.37
C CYS A 458 12.31 21.51 26.13
N ILE A 459 12.68 20.73 25.11
CA ILE A 459 11.85 19.59 24.67
C ILE A 459 11.62 18.52 25.75
N GLU A 460 12.56 18.33 26.67
CA GLU A 460 12.41 17.39 27.78
C GLU A 460 11.31 17.83 28.78
N HIS A 461 10.97 19.12 28.83
CA HIS A 461 9.86 19.62 29.67
C HIS A 461 8.48 19.26 29.10
N LEU A 462 8.40 18.69 27.89
CA LEU A 462 7.16 18.14 27.35
C LEU A 462 6.80 16.76 27.95
N TYR A 463 7.69 16.18 28.75
CA TYR A 463 7.37 15.04 29.61
C TYR A 463 7.00 15.52 31.02
N THR A 464 6.27 14.70 31.75
CA THR A 464 5.91 14.98 33.14
C THR A 464 7.13 14.87 34.04
N ASP A 465 7.10 15.55 35.20
CA ASP A 465 8.18 15.43 36.19
C ASP A 465 8.33 13.98 36.69
N GLU A 466 7.21 13.25 36.82
CA GLU A 466 7.20 11.82 37.14
C GLU A 466 7.97 10.99 36.10
N ASP A 467 7.86 11.33 34.81
CA ASP A 467 8.55 10.61 33.74
C ASP A 467 10.03 10.96 33.65
N ILE A 468 10.41 12.24 33.69
CA ILE A 468 11.82 12.64 33.53
C ILE A 468 12.68 12.34 34.75
N MET A 469 12.08 12.28 35.95
CA MET A 469 12.82 12.01 37.19
C MET A 469 13.03 10.51 37.47
N LYS A 470 12.57 9.60 36.59
CA LYS A 470 12.80 8.17 36.75
C LYS A 470 14.30 7.84 36.76
N LYS A 471 14.71 7.05 37.76
CA LYS A 471 16.08 6.54 37.88
C LYS A 471 16.25 5.27 37.06
N THR A 472 17.33 5.19 36.28
CA THR A 472 17.75 3.97 35.59
C THR A 472 18.21 2.89 36.58
N GLU A 473 18.48 1.67 36.12
CA GLU A 473 19.02 0.58 36.95
C GLU A 473 20.32 0.98 37.67
N ASN A 474 21.13 1.85 37.06
CA ASN A 474 22.37 2.36 37.63
C ASN A 474 22.17 3.65 38.45
N GLY A 475 20.94 4.00 38.81
CA GLY A 475 20.61 5.18 39.60
C GLY A 475 20.65 6.52 38.86
N LEU A 476 21.04 6.55 37.58
CA LEU A 476 21.12 7.78 36.78
C LEU A 476 19.73 8.33 36.46
N ARG A 477 19.53 9.66 36.58
CA ARG A 477 18.30 10.35 36.16
C ARG A 477 18.57 11.73 35.57
N ILE A 478 17.57 12.30 34.89
CA ILE A 478 17.59 13.72 34.56
C ILE A 478 17.33 14.55 35.83
N PHE A 479 18.05 15.67 35.94
CA PHE A 479 17.83 16.68 36.97
C PHE A 479 17.41 18.01 36.34
N LYS A 480 16.60 18.78 37.05
CA LYS A 480 16.27 20.17 36.73
C LYS A 480 17.22 21.12 37.45
N SER A 481 17.43 22.29 36.86
CA SER A 481 18.34 23.29 37.42
C SER A 481 17.87 23.88 38.75
N ASP A 482 16.57 23.89 39.00
CA ASP A 482 15.93 24.39 40.22
C ASP A 482 16.00 23.43 41.40
N GLU A 483 16.40 22.16 41.17
CA GLU A 483 16.68 21.18 42.23
C GLU A 483 17.96 21.49 43.02
N PHE A 484 18.77 22.45 42.54
CA PHE A 484 20.05 22.80 43.13
C PHE A 484 20.08 24.24 43.65
N ASN A 485 20.73 24.43 44.79
CA ASN A 485 21.02 25.77 45.29
C ASN A 485 22.06 26.46 44.41
N LYS A 486 21.69 27.62 43.85
CA LYS A 486 22.53 28.38 42.91
C LYS A 486 23.89 28.82 43.48
N LYS A 487 24.03 28.98 44.80
CA LYS A 487 25.28 29.46 45.41
C LYS A 487 26.30 28.36 45.64
N ASN A 488 25.86 27.20 46.14
CA ASN A 488 26.77 26.13 46.57
C ASN A 488 26.60 24.83 45.77
N GLY A 489 25.63 24.76 44.86
CA GLY A 489 25.36 23.61 44.01
C GLY A 489 24.82 22.38 44.74
N LEU A 490 24.55 22.47 46.04
CA LEU A 490 23.93 21.36 46.78
C LEU A 490 22.50 21.16 46.30
N HIS A 491 22.13 19.90 46.12
CA HIS A 491 20.74 19.54 45.86
C HIS A 491 19.89 19.92 47.09
N ILE A 492 18.69 20.45 46.84
CA ILE A 492 17.83 21.03 47.89
C ILE A 492 17.28 19.94 48.82
N GLU A 493 16.89 18.79 48.25
CA GLU A 493 16.27 17.67 48.99
C GLU A 493 17.19 16.44 49.17
N GLU A 494 17.77 15.91 48.08
CA GLU A 494 18.70 14.76 48.12
C GLU A 494 20.06 15.13 48.74
N LYS A 495 20.29 14.75 50.00
CA LYS A 495 21.57 14.96 50.68
C LYS A 495 22.70 14.20 49.96
N GLY A 496 23.86 14.82 49.86
CA GLY A 496 25.04 14.20 49.25
C GLY A 496 25.11 14.36 47.73
N ILE A 497 24.13 14.99 47.09
CA ILE A 497 24.17 15.28 45.66
C ILE A 497 24.59 16.74 45.42
N ILE A 498 25.60 16.96 44.57
CA ILE A 498 26.13 18.29 44.23
C ILE A 498 26.27 18.49 42.72
N ARG A 499 25.81 19.65 42.24
CA ARG A 499 26.09 20.14 40.88
C ARG A 499 27.35 20.98 40.89
N LEU A 500 28.40 20.56 40.17
CA LEU A 500 29.71 21.22 40.20
C LEU A 500 29.68 22.65 39.61
N TYR A 501 28.79 22.89 38.64
CA TYR A 501 28.67 24.19 37.94
C TYR A 501 27.25 24.77 38.10
N PRO A 502 26.87 25.23 39.31
CA PRO A 502 25.49 25.60 39.61
C PRO A 502 25.02 26.88 38.90
N ASN A 503 25.95 27.70 38.40
CA ASN A 503 25.65 28.92 37.67
C ASN A 503 25.37 28.70 36.16
N ASN A 504 25.48 27.48 35.65
CA ASN A 504 25.17 27.20 34.25
C ASN A 504 23.65 27.33 34.02
N SER A 505 23.29 28.10 32.99
CA SER A 505 21.91 28.51 32.66
C SER A 505 21.05 27.41 32.04
N THR A 506 21.57 26.21 31.82
CA THR A 506 20.76 25.10 31.29
C THR A 506 19.61 24.75 32.23
N LEU A 507 18.41 24.53 31.66
CA LEU A 507 17.23 24.12 32.41
C LEU A 507 17.32 22.68 32.90
N ILE A 508 17.90 21.80 32.08
CA ILE A 508 18.10 20.37 32.35
C ILE A 508 19.58 20.11 32.60
N VAL A 509 19.89 19.57 33.77
CA VAL A 509 21.25 19.22 34.18
C VAL A 509 21.50 17.76 33.82
N ASP A 510 22.31 17.57 32.79
CA ASP A 510 22.55 16.27 32.16
C ASP A 510 23.98 15.74 32.37
N SER A 511 24.77 16.49 33.15
CA SER A 511 26.17 16.22 33.45
C SER A 511 26.61 16.99 34.70
N ASN A 512 27.73 16.56 35.30
CA ASN A 512 28.39 17.21 36.44
C ASN A 512 27.50 17.30 37.69
N VAL A 513 26.62 16.32 37.88
CA VAL A 513 25.92 16.08 39.14
C VAL A 513 26.60 14.91 39.82
N ILE A 514 27.32 15.18 40.90
CA ILE A 514 28.17 14.23 41.60
C ILE A 514 27.48 13.79 42.89
N ASP A 515 27.50 12.48 43.13
CA ASP A 515 27.24 11.93 44.45
C ASP A 515 28.53 12.00 45.28
N VAL A 516 28.48 12.69 46.41
CA VAL A 516 29.67 13.04 47.22
C VAL A 516 30.28 11.80 47.90
N GLU A 517 29.51 10.74 48.10
CA GLU A 517 30.00 9.49 48.72
C GLU A 517 30.77 8.65 47.72
N SER A 518 30.22 8.45 46.52
CA SER A 518 30.83 7.65 45.45
C SER A 518 31.83 8.43 44.58
N GLY A 519 31.68 9.76 44.50
CA GLY A 519 32.42 10.61 43.57
C GLY A 519 31.98 10.48 42.10
N GLU A 520 30.90 9.74 41.82
CA GLU A 520 30.44 9.45 40.46
C GLU A 520 29.38 10.44 39.96
N ASN A 521 29.30 10.60 38.64
CA ASN A 521 28.24 11.39 38.02
C ASN A 521 26.93 10.60 38.00
N VAL A 522 25.89 11.15 38.63
CA VAL A 522 24.54 10.56 38.69
C VAL A 522 23.55 11.18 37.70
N ALA A 523 23.97 12.18 36.91
CA ALA A 523 23.14 12.75 35.85
C ALA A 523 23.06 11.84 34.62
N LEU A 524 21.84 11.62 34.11
CA LEU A 524 21.59 10.99 32.82
C LEU A 524 21.75 12.03 31.71
N SER A 525 22.61 11.74 30.72
CA SER A 525 22.82 12.65 29.59
C SER A 525 21.56 12.77 28.72
N LYS A 526 21.31 13.95 28.13
CA LYS A 526 20.19 14.19 27.21
C LYS A 526 20.18 13.19 26.04
N ALA A 527 21.36 12.91 25.50
CA ALA A 527 21.52 11.93 24.42
C ALA A 527 21.11 10.52 24.85
N LYS A 528 21.47 10.09 26.07
CA LYS A 528 21.09 8.77 26.57
C LYS A 528 19.60 8.70 26.90
N PHE A 529 19.04 9.75 27.47
CA PHE A 529 17.60 9.86 27.69
C PHE A 529 16.80 9.74 26.39
N ALA A 530 17.18 10.50 25.35
CA ALA A 530 16.57 10.41 24.03
C ALA A 530 16.66 9.00 23.43
N GLU A 531 17.82 8.34 23.55
CA GLU A 531 18.01 6.94 23.11
C GLU A 531 17.08 5.96 23.83
N LEU A 532 16.92 6.09 25.15
CA LEU A 532 16.05 5.22 25.95
C LEU A 532 14.56 5.40 25.59
N ILE A 533 14.14 6.63 25.35
CA ILE A 533 12.77 6.96 24.89
C ILE A 533 12.51 6.36 23.51
N GLU A 534 13.41 6.56 22.54
CA GLU A 534 13.26 6.03 21.18
C GLU A 534 13.25 4.50 21.15
N SER A 535 14.12 3.87 21.95
CA SER A 535 14.23 2.41 22.02
C SER A 535 13.19 1.75 22.92
N LYS A 536 12.33 2.53 23.61
CA LYS A 536 11.30 2.07 24.55
C LYS A 536 11.86 1.12 25.60
N ARG A 537 12.95 1.53 26.25
CA ARG A 537 13.61 0.75 27.31
C ARG A 537 13.23 1.29 28.69
N ALA A 538 13.08 0.38 29.66
CA ALA A 538 12.87 0.73 31.05
C ALA A 538 13.97 1.67 31.56
N PRO A 539 13.63 2.67 32.40
CA PRO A 539 12.31 2.96 32.99
C PRO A 539 11.38 3.83 32.11
N PHE A 540 11.79 4.13 30.86
CA PHE A 540 11.12 5.08 29.97
C PHE A 540 10.29 4.40 28.87
N ASP A 541 9.97 3.12 29.03
CA ASP A 541 9.14 2.32 28.12
C ASP A 541 7.65 2.67 28.21
N SER A 542 7.24 3.38 29.26
CA SER A 542 5.88 3.86 29.50
C SER A 542 5.82 5.34 29.93
N VAL A 543 6.29 6.24 29.07
CA VAL A 543 6.16 7.70 29.27
C VAL A 543 4.90 8.26 28.59
N SER A 544 4.37 9.35 29.12
CA SER A 544 3.30 10.10 28.44
C SER A 544 3.87 11.02 27.35
N PHE A 545 3.16 11.12 26.23
CA PHE A 545 3.45 12.07 25.14
C PHE A 545 2.41 13.19 25.05
N ASP A 546 1.50 13.31 26.02
CA ASP A 546 0.41 14.30 26.00
C ASP A 546 0.96 15.74 25.98
N GLY A 547 2.14 15.97 26.53
CA GLY A 547 2.77 17.31 26.50
C GLY A 547 3.21 17.76 25.11
N PHE A 548 3.28 16.86 24.12
CA PHE A 548 3.57 17.20 22.72
C PHE A 548 2.33 17.68 21.95
N GLU A 549 1.12 17.43 22.46
CA GLU A 549 -0.13 17.74 21.75
C GLU A 549 -0.28 19.23 21.41
N PRO A 550 -0.04 20.19 22.32
CA PRO A 550 -0.16 21.62 21.99
C PRO A 550 0.77 22.06 20.85
N LEU A 551 1.96 21.47 20.75
CA LEU A 551 2.89 21.73 19.65
C LEU A 551 2.37 21.14 18.33
N LEU A 552 1.88 19.90 18.37
CA LEU A 552 1.36 19.22 17.18
C LEU A 552 0.04 19.81 16.69
N ASP A 553 -0.79 20.37 17.57
CA ASP A 553 -1.98 21.14 17.21
C ASP A 553 -1.61 22.38 16.37
N ILE A 554 -0.52 23.07 16.73
CA ILE A 554 0.00 24.20 15.94
C ILE A 554 0.46 23.70 14.57
N PHE A 555 1.17 22.56 14.52
CA PHE A 555 1.65 21.99 13.26
C PHE A 555 0.49 21.54 12.36
N GLU A 556 -0.55 20.92 12.91
CA GLU A 556 -1.75 20.49 12.17
C GLU A 556 -2.55 21.70 11.65
N LYS A 557 -2.64 22.77 12.44
CA LYS A 557 -3.23 24.03 11.97
C LYS A 557 -2.45 24.62 10.80
N LEU A 558 -1.12 24.79 10.94
CA LEU A 558 -0.25 25.29 9.88
C LEU A 558 -0.31 24.42 8.62
N HIS A 559 -0.34 23.11 8.80
CA HIS A 559 -0.46 22.13 7.71
C HIS A 559 -1.79 22.24 6.98
N THR A 560 -2.88 22.34 7.73
CA THR A 560 -4.23 22.51 7.19
C THR A 560 -4.35 23.82 6.41
N ASP A 561 -3.78 24.91 6.93
CA ASP A 561 -3.79 26.22 6.27
C ASP A 561 -2.87 26.23 5.04
N TYR A 562 -1.75 25.52 5.06
CA TYR A 562 -0.85 25.34 3.92
C TYR A 562 -1.46 24.51 2.77
N ILE A 563 -2.36 23.57 3.10
CA ILE A 563 -3.05 22.71 2.12
C ILE A 563 -4.19 23.44 1.38
N LYS A 564 -4.82 24.42 2.04
CA LYS A 564 -5.96 25.19 1.49
C LYS A 564 -5.49 26.21 0.46
#